data_AF-A0A378J1P6-F1
#
_entry.id   AF-A0A378J1P6-F1
#
_cell.length_a   1.000
_cell.length_b   1.000
_cell.length_c   1.000
_cell.angle_alpha   90.00
_cell.angle_beta   90.00
_cell.angle_gamma   90.00
#
_symmetry.space_group_name_H-M   'P 1'
#
loop_
_entity.id
_entity.type
_entity.pdbx_description
1 polymer ?
#
loop_
_entity_poly.entity_id
_entity_poly.type
_entity_poly.pdbx_seq_one_letter_code
_entity_poly.pdbx_strand_id
1 'polypeptide(L)'
;MFSKFFHSKQLQAREETLQEGEIALSNAVEEYMQSITQGDYAPELPEMDWDANDEASYIERLLSPVSEYFNNLSIPASSDAGLPAIAHLLASLTILKEMSGVKADDRLKKLEKMGVMTQVQAGMPGPCMIYIHALLQSPKYDMISKTNLLGDVISYLSGNINTFGVLGATVLVFALKEWFAMFERLTDKLQNILSEDKSNHMALQEVYSTEQEEKTFVDQCILQVWDILSIDVMAIGLDKDDFPAPPAFPSPFGTNGSF
;
A
#
# COMPACT_ATOMS: atom_id res chain seq x y z
N MET A 1 -18.01 3.94 -3.32
CA MET A 1 -17.52 5.34 -3.47
C MET A 1 -16.14 5.39 -4.14
N PHE A 2 -15.38 4.28 -4.14
CA PHE A 2 -14.06 4.12 -4.77
C PHE A 2 -14.06 4.20 -6.32
N SER A 3 -15.05 3.63 -7.01
CA SER A 3 -15.09 3.60 -8.49
C SER A 3 -15.40 4.94 -9.17
N LYS A 4 -15.60 6.04 -8.44
CA LYS A 4 -15.88 7.35 -9.07
C LYS A 4 -14.62 8.20 -9.33
N PHE A 5 -13.45 7.78 -8.83
CA PHE A 5 -12.33 8.71 -8.66
C PHE A 5 -11.23 8.60 -9.71
N PHE A 6 -10.90 7.38 -10.16
CA PHE A 6 -10.17 7.13 -11.41
C PHE A 6 -11.14 7.01 -12.60
N HIS A 7 -12.37 7.49 -12.43
CA HIS A 7 -13.43 7.49 -13.43
C HIS A 7 -14.06 8.89 -13.51
N SER A 8 -13.23 9.92 -13.28
CA SER A 8 -13.61 11.26 -13.67
C SER A 8 -13.92 11.25 -15.18
N LYS A 9 -14.66 12.24 -15.67
CA LYS A 9 -14.92 12.41 -17.11
C LYS A 9 -13.65 12.32 -17.98
N GLN A 10 -12.44 12.46 -17.41
CA GLN A 10 -11.17 12.23 -18.11
C GLN A 10 -10.84 10.76 -18.38
N LEU A 11 -11.19 9.81 -17.51
CA LEU A 11 -10.95 8.37 -17.78
C LEU A 11 -12.03 7.79 -18.69
N GLN A 12 -13.29 8.19 -18.52
CA GLN A 12 -14.37 7.87 -19.48
C GLN A 12 -14.17 8.49 -20.87
N ALA A 13 -13.69 9.74 -20.98
CA ALA A 13 -13.32 10.31 -22.29
C ALA A 13 -12.06 9.68 -22.91
N ARG A 14 -11.32 8.88 -22.13
CA ARG A 14 -10.13 8.14 -22.57
C ARG A 14 -10.42 6.65 -22.81
N GLU A 15 -11.52 6.11 -22.27
CA GLU A 15 -12.05 4.78 -22.62
C GLU A 15 -12.34 4.67 -24.12
N GLU A 16 -12.77 5.77 -24.75
CA GLU A 16 -12.95 5.87 -26.21
C GLU A 16 -11.63 5.68 -27.02
N THR A 17 -10.47 5.57 -26.35
CA THR A 17 -9.15 5.33 -26.95
C THR A 17 -8.45 4.06 -26.46
N LEU A 18 -9.13 3.22 -25.67
CA LEU A 18 -8.55 1.98 -25.13
C LEU A 18 -8.61 0.84 -26.17
N GLN A 19 -7.61 -0.04 -26.12
CA GLN A 19 -7.68 -1.34 -26.79
C GLN A 19 -8.59 -2.29 -25.99
N GLU A 20 -9.14 -3.32 -26.63
CA GLU A 20 -10.09 -4.23 -25.99
C GLU A 20 -9.52 -4.91 -24.73
N GLY A 21 -8.25 -5.30 -24.74
CA GLY A 21 -7.57 -5.91 -23.58
C GLY A 21 -7.45 -4.94 -22.40
N GLU A 22 -7.06 -3.69 -22.64
CA GLU A 22 -7.00 -2.66 -21.60
C GLU A 22 -8.37 -2.34 -20.97
N ILE A 23 -9.46 -2.42 -21.75
CA ILE A 23 -10.84 -2.30 -21.24
C ILE A 23 -11.18 -3.50 -20.35
N ALA A 24 -10.87 -4.72 -20.80
CA ALA A 24 -11.11 -5.93 -20.02
C ALA A 24 -10.37 -5.90 -18.68
N LEU A 25 -9.10 -5.51 -18.69
CA LEU A 25 -8.30 -5.32 -17.48
C LEU A 25 -8.90 -4.26 -16.55
N SER A 26 -9.30 -3.09 -17.07
CA SER A 26 -9.90 -2.04 -16.24
C SER A 26 -11.16 -2.54 -15.52
N ASN A 27 -12.06 -3.22 -16.25
CA ASN A 27 -13.27 -3.78 -15.67
C ASN A 27 -12.95 -4.83 -14.61
N ALA A 28 -11.98 -5.72 -14.89
CA ALA A 28 -11.53 -6.73 -13.94
C ALA A 28 -10.98 -6.10 -12.65
N VAL A 29 -10.17 -5.04 -12.75
CA VAL A 29 -9.62 -4.31 -11.60
C VAL A 29 -10.74 -3.69 -10.76
N GLU A 30 -11.75 -3.11 -11.41
CA GLU A 30 -12.89 -2.50 -10.73
C GLU A 30 -13.76 -3.51 -10.01
N GLU A 31 -14.10 -4.62 -10.68
CA GLU A 31 -14.87 -5.70 -10.08
C GLU A 31 -14.12 -6.31 -8.90
N TYR A 32 -12.82 -6.56 -9.05
CA TYR A 32 -11.96 -7.08 -7.99
C TYR A 32 -11.94 -6.15 -6.76
N MET A 33 -11.73 -4.85 -6.97
CA MET A 33 -11.75 -3.85 -5.90
C MET A 33 -13.15 -3.68 -5.28
N GLN A 34 -14.21 -3.84 -6.06
CA GLN A 34 -15.58 -3.79 -5.59
C GLN A 34 -15.89 -4.99 -4.68
N SER A 35 -15.50 -6.20 -5.07
CA SER A 35 -15.65 -7.42 -4.26
C SER A 35 -14.97 -7.26 -2.90
N ILE A 36 -13.73 -6.75 -2.87
CA ILE A 36 -13.02 -6.44 -1.62
C ILE A 36 -13.78 -5.41 -0.77
N THR A 37 -14.31 -4.37 -1.40
CA THR A 37 -15.12 -3.37 -0.69
C THR A 37 -16.42 -3.95 -0.13
N GLN A 38 -16.96 -5.02 -0.73
CA GLN A 38 -18.16 -5.72 -0.27
C GLN A 38 -17.87 -6.80 0.78
N GLY A 39 -16.59 -7.06 1.08
CA GLY A 39 -16.16 -8.00 2.11
C GLY A 39 -15.65 -9.34 1.59
N ASP A 40 -15.55 -9.51 0.26
CA ASP A 40 -14.85 -10.65 -0.34
C ASP A 40 -13.36 -10.33 -0.45
N TYR A 41 -12.59 -10.77 0.55
CA TYR A 41 -11.17 -10.42 0.71
C TYR A 41 -10.21 -11.29 -0.10
N ALA A 42 -10.70 -12.33 -0.77
CA ALA A 42 -9.92 -13.15 -1.69
C ALA A 42 -10.76 -13.46 -2.95
N PRO A 43 -11.12 -12.43 -3.75
CA PRO A 43 -11.97 -12.63 -4.91
C PRO A 43 -11.35 -13.60 -5.91
N GLU A 44 -12.20 -14.40 -6.57
CA GLU A 44 -11.78 -15.22 -7.68
C GLU A 44 -11.27 -14.35 -8.84
N LEU A 45 -10.18 -14.79 -9.48
CA LEU A 45 -9.63 -14.09 -10.65
C LEU A 45 -10.50 -14.41 -11.88
N PRO A 46 -10.88 -13.41 -12.68
CA PRO A 46 -11.62 -13.64 -13.91
C PRO A 46 -10.73 -14.32 -14.97
N GLU A 47 -11.35 -14.77 -16.06
CA GLU A 47 -10.62 -15.19 -17.25
C GLU A 47 -9.83 -14.00 -17.82
N MET A 48 -8.56 -14.24 -18.18
CA MET A 48 -7.66 -13.19 -18.65
C MET A 48 -7.84 -12.97 -20.15
N ASP A 49 -8.41 -11.81 -20.50
CA ASP A 49 -8.58 -11.34 -21.87
C ASP A 49 -7.64 -10.16 -22.20
N TRP A 50 -6.50 -10.05 -21.51
CA TRP A 50 -5.49 -9.00 -21.67
C TRP A 50 -4.07 -9.58 -21.60
N ASP A 51 -3.08 -8.81 -22.08
CA ASP A 51 -1.67 -9.19 -22.07
C ASP A 51 -0.77 -8.25 -21.24
N ALA A 52 0.53 -8.55 -21.19
CA ALA A 52 1.50 -7.76 -20.42
C ALA A 52 1.69 -6.31 -20.93
N ASN A 53 1.37 -6.02 -22.19
CA ASN A 53 1.39 -4.66 -22.73
C ASN A 53 0.14 -3.89 -22.28
N ASP A 54 -1.02 -4.55 -22.25
CA ASP A 54 -2.25 -3.98 -21.68
C ASP A 54 -2.04 -3.60 -20.21
N GLU A 55 -1.39 -4.46 -19.43
CA GLU A 55 -1.05 -4.17 -18.03
C GLU A 55 -0.11 -2.96 -17.89
N ALA A 56 0.97 -2.89 -18.68
CA ALA A 56 1.89 -1.76 -18.66
C ALA A 56 1.19 -0.44 -19.04
N SER A 57 0.37 -0.46 -20.10
CA SER A 57 -0.44 0.68 -20.55
C SER A 57 -1.40 1.15 -19.45
N TYR A 58 -2.10 0.21 -18.81
CA TYR A 58 -3.04 0.53 -17.75
C TYR A 58 -2.34 1.11 -16.51
N ILE A 59 -1.19 0.54 -16.11
CA ILE A 59 -0.36 1.08 -15.02
C ILE A 59 0.10 2.51 -15.33
N GLU A 60 0.57 2.79 -16.55
CA GLU A 60 0.92 4.15 -16.97
C GLU A 60 -0.26 5.12 -16.80
N ARG A 61 -1.46 4.68 -17.19
CA ARG A 61 -2.67 5.51 -17.01
C ARG A 61 -3.00 5.76 -15.55
N LEU A 62 -2.87 4.76 -14.68
CA LEU A 62 -3.07 4.91 -13.23
C LEU A 62 -2.11 5.95 -12.64
N LEU A 63 -0.85 5.96 -13.09
CA LEU A 63 0.17 6.89 -12.61
C LEU A 63 0.04 8.29 -13.22
N SER A 64 -0.53 8.43 -14.42
CA SER A 64 -0.61 9.72 -15.14
C SER A 64 -1.14 10.92 -14.33
N PRO A 65 -2.19 10.81 -13.48
CA PRO A 65 -2.73 11.94 -12.71
C PRO A 65 -1.80 12.41 -11.58
N VAL A 66 -0.83 11.58 -11.20
CA VAL A 66 0.12 11.80 -10.11
C VAL A 66 1.57 11.73 -10.62
N SER A 67 1.76 11.83 -11.94
CA SER A 67 3.05 11.66 -12.62
C SER A 67 4.19 12.50 -12.05
N GLU A 68 3.88 13.69 -11.51
CA GLU A 68 4.85 14.56 -10.84
C GLU A 68 5.60 13.88 -9.70
N TYR A 69 4.99 12.88 -9.04
CA TYR A 69 5.63 12.12 -7.96
C TYR A 69 6.41 10.89 -8.43
N PHE A 70 6.25 10.49 -9.70
CA PHE A 70 6.82 9.25 -10.25
C PHE A 70 7.87 9.51 -11.34
N ASN A 71 8.35 10.76 -11.47
CA ASN A 71 9.32 11.17 -12.49
C ASN A 71 10.63 10.36 -12.50
N ASN A 72 10.96 9.69 -11.39
CA ASN A 72 12.18 8.88 -11.24
C ASN A 72 12.00 7.42 -11.68
N LEU A 73 10.77 6.99 -11.98
CA LEU A 73 10.45 5.62 -12.34
C LEU A 73 10.19 5.54 -13.84
N SER A 74 10.92 4.66 -14.52
CA SER A 74 10.71 4.37 -15.93
C SER A 74 9.74 3.20 -16.07
N ILE A 75 8.59 3.45 -16.68
CA ILE A 75 7.57 2.44 -16.91
C ILE A 75 8.14 1.40 -17.89
N PRO A 76 8.09 0.10 -17.57
CA PRO A 76 8.56 -0.93 -18.48
C PRO A 76 7.65 -1.02 -19.72
N ALA A 77 8.20 -1.45 -20.86
CA ALA A 77 7.42 -1.58 -22.09
C ALA A 77 6.33 -2.67 -22.02
N SER A 78 6.50 -3.63 -21.11
CA SER A 78 5.55 -4.70 -20.79
C SER A 78 5.67 -5.03 -19.29
N SER A 79 4.56 -5.39 -18.65
CA SER A 79 4.50 -5.74 -17.23
C SER A 79 3.66 -6.99 -17.05
N ASP A 80 4.16 -7.98 -16.31
CA ASP A 80 3.40 -9.16 -15.90
C ASP A 80 3.13 -9.03 -14.39
N ALA A 81 2.35 -8.00 -14.04
CA ALA A 81 2.06 -7.65 -12.66
C ALA A 81 0.88 -8.48 -12.12
N GLY A 82 -0.07 -8.78 -13.00
CA GLY A 82 -1.30 -9.47 -12.64
C GLY A 82 -2.32 -8.57 -11.94
N LEU A 83 -3.57 -9.01 -12.01
CA LEU A 83 -4.74 -8.27 -11.50
C LEU A 83 -4.60 -7.84 -10.02
N PRO A 84 -4.18 -8.70 -9.06
CA PRO A 84 -4.06 -8.30 -7.67
C PRO A 84 -3.05 -7.17 -7.44
N ALA A 85 -1.89 -7.20 -8.10
CA ALA A 85 -0.87 -6.17 -7.94
C ALA A 85 -1.34 -4.82 -8.50
N ILE A 86 -2.04 -4.83 -9.64
CA ILE A 86 -2.62 -3.61 -10.23
C ILE A 86 -3.72 -3.03 -9.31
N ALA A 87 -4.59 -3.88 -8.75
CA ALA A 87 -5.59 -3.47 -7.77
C ALA A 87 -4.95 -2.88 -6.50
N HIS A 88 -3.85 -3.48 -6.04
CA HIS A 88 -3.05 -3.00 -4.93
C HIS A 88 -2.42 -1.62 -5.19
N LEU A 89 -1.89 -1.39 -6.41
CA LEU A 89 -1.41 -0.07 -6.83
C LEU A 89 -2.54 0.95 -6.82
N LEU A 90 -3.68 0.64 -7.43
CA LEU A 90 -4.87 1.50 -7.46
C LEU A 90 -5.32 1.91 -6.05
N ALA A 91 -5.36 0.95 -5.11
CA ALA A 91 -5.71 1.23 -3.72
C ALA A 91 -4.71 2.22 -3.08
N SER A 92 -3.41 1.99 -3.27
CA SER A 92 -2.34 2.85 -2.73
C SER A 92 -2.39 4.27 -3.30
N LEU A 93 -2.57 4.42 -4.61
CA LEU A 93 -2.70 5.72 -5.28
C LEU A 93 -3.98 6.47 -4.84
N THR A 94 -5.08 5.74 -4.61
CA THR A 94 -6.31 6.33 -4.08
C THR A 94 -6.07 6.93 -2.69
N ILE A 95 -5.36 6.20 -1.82
CA ILE A 95 -5.02 6.68 -0.48
C ILE A 95 -4.10 7.91 -0.58
N LEU A 96 -3.04 7.86 -1.40
CA LEU A 96 -2.12 8.99 -1.62
C LEU A 96 -2.88 10.28 -1.93
N LYS A 97 -3.78 10.23 -2.90
CA LYS A 97 -4.55 11.39 -3.38
C LYS A 97 -5.42 12.00 -2.29
N GLU A 98 -6.07 11.17 -1.49
CA GLU A 98 -6.98 11.61 -0.42
C GLU A 98 -6.27 12.04 0.86
N MET A 99 -5.02 11.59 1.05
CA MET A 99 -4.21 11.85 2.23
C MET A 99 -3.29 13.06 2.06
N SER A 100 -3.14 13.57 0.84
CA SER A 100 -2.39 14.79 0.57
C SER A 100 -2.93 15.96 1.40
N GLY A 101 -2.06 16.57 2.21
CA GLY A 101 -2.40 17.68 3.11
C GLY A 101 -3.15 17.30 4.39
N VAL A 102 -3.38 16.02 4.68
CA VAL A 102 -4.00 15.57 5.94
C VAL A 102 -2.96 15.55 7.07
N LYS A 103 -3.25 16.27 8.15
CA LYS A 103 -2.42 16.32 9.36
C LYS A 103 -2.29 14.94 9.99
N ALA A 104 -1.11 14.62 10.55
CA ALA A 104 -0.78 13.32 11.14
C ALA A 104 -1.90 12.79 12.08
N ASP A 105 -2.35 13.61 13.03
CA ASP A 105 -3.36 13.23 14.02
C ASP A 105 -4.73 12.87 13.41
N ASP A 106 -5.05 13.41 12.23
CA ASP A 106 -6.32 13.18 11.52
C ASP A 106 -6.24 12.04 10.50
N ARG A 107 -5.03 11.52 10.23
CA ARG A 107 -4.79 10.52 9.17
C ARG A 107 -5.61 9.25 9.39
N LEU A 108 -5.56 8.67 10.59
CA LEU A 108 -6.30 7.44 10.88
C LEU A 108 -7.81 7.61 10.69
N LYS A 109 -8.37 8.73 11.19
CA LYS A 109 -9.79 9.04 11.05
C LYS A 109 -10.21 9.22 9.59
N LYS A 110 -9.33 9.77 8.75
CA LYS A 110 -9.57 9.91 7.30
C LYS A 110 -9.58 8.52 6.63
N LEU A 111 -8.60 7.66 6.93
CA LEU A 111 -8.53 6.29 6.41
C LEU A 111 -9.79 5.46 6.77
N GLU A 112 -10.22 5.53 8.03
CA GLU A 112 -11.45 4.87 8.50
C GLU A 112 -12.68 5.33 7.71
N LYS A 113 -12.83 6.64 7.49
CA LYS A 113 -13.95 7.22 6.73
C LYS A 113 -13.93 6.84 5.26
N MET A 114 -12.74 6.65 4.70
CA MET A 114 -12.58 6.20 3.32
C MET A 114 -12.98 4.74 3.17
N GLY A 115 -12.97 3.94 4.25
CA GLY A 115 -13.22 2.50 4.18
C GLY A 115 -11.98 1.70 3.83
N VAL A 116 -10.77 2.21 4.12
CA VAL A 116 -9.49 1.53 3.84
C VAL A 116 -9.37 0.18 4.56
N MET A 117 -10.15 -0.03 5.63
CA MET A 117 -10.11 -1.27 6.39
C MET A 117 -10.41 -2.51 5.54
N THR A 118 -11.24 -2.43 4.51
CA THR A 118 -11.51 -3.60 3.64
C THR A 118 -10.27 -4.02 2.85
N GLN A 119 -9.44 -3.06 2.42
CA GLN A 119 -8.17 -3.32 1.74
C GLN A 119 -7.12 -3.87 2.72
N VAL A 120 -7.15 -3.40 3.97
CA VAL A 120 -6.32 -3.93 5.05
C VAL A 120 -6.71 -5.37 5.38
N GLN A 121 -8.01 -5.68 5.41
CA GLN A 121 -8.55 -7.03 5.65
C GLN A 121 -8.25 -8.00 4.50
N ALA A 122 -8.19 -7.49 3.27
CA ALA A 122 -7.65 -8.24 2.13
C ALA A 122 -6.14 -8.51 2.25
N GLY A 123 -5.42 -7.83 3.14
CA GLY A 123 -3.99 -8.02 3.31
C GLY A 123 -3.15 -7.26 2.27
N MET A 124 -3.68 -6.18 1.67
CA MET A 124 -2.91 -5.37 0.71
C MET A 124 -1.76 -4.63 1.40
N PRO A 125 -0.48 -4.90 1.09
CA PRO A 125 0.66 -4.36 1.83
C PRO A 125 0.71 -2.82 1.91
N GLY A 126 0.41 -2.14 0.80
CA GLY A 126 0.38 -0.68 0.68
C GLY A 126 -0.62 -0.04 1.64
N PRO A 127 -1.92 -0.34 1.51
CA PRO A 127 -2.94 0.06 2.48
C PRO A 127 -2.62 -0.35 3.93
N CYS A 128 -2.11 -1.57 4.16
CA CYS A 128 -1.70 -2.03 5.49
C CYS A 128 -0.62 -1.14 6.09
N MET A 129 0.47 -0.85 5.38
CA MET A 129 1.56 0.00 5.86
C MET A 129 1.06 1.41 6.20
N ILE A 130 0.25 2.02 5.32
CA ILE A 130 -0.30 3.36 5.54
C ILE A 130 -1.22 3.37 6.78
N TYR A 131 -2.03 2.33 6.95
CA TYR A 131 -2.89 2.18 8.12
C TYR A 131 -2.10 1.98 9.41
N ILE A 132 -1.12 1.08 9.43
CA ILE A 132 -0.25 0.82 10.60
C ILE A 132 0.43 2.13 11.02
N HIS A 133 1.04 2.84 10.07
CA HIS A 133 1.73 4.09 10.37
C HIS A 133 0.78 5.14 10.97
N ALA A 134 -0.43 5.30 10.43
CA ALA A 134 -1.45 6.20 10.98
C ALA A 134 -1.97 5.73 12.36
N LEU A 135 -2.10 4.42 12.57
CA LEU A 135 -2.53 3.81 13.84
C LEU A 135 -1.52 4.12 14.96
N LEU A 136 -0.23 3.91 14.69
CA LEU A 136 0.84 4.12 15.66
C LEU A 136 0.93 5.58 16.10
N GLN A 137 0.77 6.53 15.16
CA GLN A 137 0.80 7.97 15.45
C GLN A 137 -0.48 8.49 16.10
N SER A 138 -1.60 7.80 15.94
CA SER A 138 -2.90 8.29 16.40
C SER A 138 -3.01 8.36 17.92
N PRO A 139 -3.47 9.48 18.50
CA PRO A 139 -3.77 9.57 19.93
C PRO A 139 -5.13 8.95 20.29
N LYS A 140 -5.93 8.53 19.30
CA LYS A 140 -7.31 8.03 19.49
C LYS A 140 -7.37 6.69 20.23
N TYR A 141 -6.33 5.87 20.08
CA TYR A 141 -6.28 4.50 20.60
C TYR A 141 -5.22 4.40 21.69
N ASP A 142 -5.56 3.73 22.79
CA ASP A 142 -4.57 3.35 23.80
C ASP A 142 -3.65 2.22 23.28
N MET A 143 -2.60 1.93 24.03
CA MET A 143 -1.60 0.94 23.64
C MET A 143 -2.19 -0.46 23.46
N ILE A 144 -3.15 -0.86 24.31
CA ILE A 144 -3.80 -2.17 24.25
C ILE A 144 -4.59 -2.30 22.94
N SER A 145 -5.36 -1.26 22.62
CA SER A 145 -6.15 -1.21 21.40
C SER A 145 -5.26 -1.22 20.16
N LYS A 146 -4.13 -0.49 20.18
CA LYS A 146 -3.13 -0.53 19.10
C LYS A 146 -2.50 -1.91 18.95
N THR A 147 -2.13 -2.58 20.04
CA THR A 147 -1.58 -3.95 20.01
C THR A 147 -2.55 -4.92 19.38
N ASN A 148 -3.83 -4.89 19.77
CA ASN A 148 -4.84 -5.78 19.19
C ASN A 148 -5.09 -5.49 17.71
N LEU A 149 -5.29 -4.22 17.33
CA LEU A 149 -5.51 -3.84 15.95
C LEU A 149 -4.31 -4.20 15.06
N LEU A 150 -3.08 -4.07 15.57
CA LEU A 150 -1.89 -4.49 14.83
C LEU A 150 -1.80 -6.02 14.71
N GLY A 151 -2.25 -6.77 15.73
CA GLY A 151 -2.40 -8.23 15.65
C GLY A 151 -3.37 -8.66 14.55
N ASP A 152 -4.50 -7.97 14.40
CA ASP A 152 -5.44 -8.23 13.30
C ASP A 152 -4.77 -8.02 11.93
N VAL A 153 -4.02 -6.92 11.76
CA VAL A 153 -3.29 -6.62 10.52
C VAL A 153 -2.23 -7.68 10.21
N ILE A 154 -1.50 -8.15 11.24
CA ILE A 154 -0.54 -9.26 11.09
C ILE A 154 -1.23 -10.51 10.57
N SER A 155 -2.40 -10.85 11.12
CA SER A 155 -3.18 -12.00 10.67
C SER A 155 -3.59 -11.87 9.20
N TYR A 156 -4.11 -10.71 8.79
CA TYR A 156 -4.54 -10.47 7.40
C TYR A 156 -3.38 -10.53 6.40
N LEU A 157 -2.23 -9.93 6.75
CA LEU A 157 -1.01 -10.00 5.93
C LEU A 157 -0.49 -11.43 5.82
N SER A 158 -0.43 -12.17 6.93
CA SER A 158 0.08 -13.55 6.94
C SER A 158 -0.77 -14.49 6.07
N GLY A 159 -2.08 -14.28 6.01
CA GLY A 159 -2.99 -15.08 5.19
C GLY A 159 -2.90 -14.81 3.69
N ASN A 160 -2.39 -13.65 3.29
CA ASN A 160 -2.37 -13.17 1.89
C ASN A 160 -0.96 -12.69 1.45
N ILE A 161 0.08 -13.24 2.07
CA ILE A 161 1.44 -12.68 2.02
C ILE A 161 2.00 -12.55 0.59
N ASN A 162 1.63 -13.47 -0.30
CA ASN A 162 2.10 -13.54 -1.69
C ASN A 162 1.05 -13.08 -2.72
N THR A 163 -0.11 -12.60 -2.27
CA THR A 163 -1.23 -12.27 -3.17
C THR A 163 -1.00 -10.97 -3.94
N PHE A 164 -0.37 -9.98 -3.31
CA PHE A 164 -0.34 -8.58 -3.80
C PHE A 164 1.07 -8.08 -4.17
N GLY A 165 2.01 -8.99 -4.40
CA GLY A 165 3.42 -8.69 -4.65
C GLY A 165 4.32 -8.90 -3.43
N VAL A 166 5.61 -8.59 -3.58
CA VAL A 166 6.66 -9.02 -2.63
C VAL A 166 6.69 -8.17 -1.35
N LEU A 167 5.98 -7.04 -1.33
CA LEU A 167 5.93 -6.15 -0.17
C LEU A 167 5.22 -6.77 1.05
N GLY A 168 4.47 -7.87 0.89
CA GLY A 168 3.78 -8.54 1.99
C GLY A 168 4.71 -8.88 3.15
N ALA A 169 5.82 -9.56 2.87
CA ALA A 169 6.82 -9.93 3.88
C ALA A 169 7.43 -8.69 4.56
N THR A 170 7.73 -7.65 3.78
CA THR A 170 8.30 -6.39 4.30
C THR A 170 7.36 -5.73 5.31
N VAL A 171 6.07 -5.61 4.98
CA VAL A 171 5.08 -4.98 5.86
C VAL A 171 4.78 -5.86 7.07
N LEU A 172 4.77 -7.18 6.89
CA LEU A 172 4.58 -8.15 7.99
C LEU A 172 5.71 -8.03 9.02
N VAL A 173 6.98 -8.01 8.58
CA VAL A 173 8.13 -7.85 9.49
C VAL A 173 8.08 -6.53 10.24
N PHE A 174 7.68 -5.44 9.58
CA PHE A 174 7.48 -4.16 10.24
C PHE A 174 6.38 -4.24 11.31
N ALA A 175 5.21 -4.78 10.95
CA ALA A 175 4.09 -4.93 11.87
C ALA A 175 4.47 -5.78 13.09
N LEU A 176 5.21 -6.86 12.90
CA LEU A 176 5.71 -7.72 13.99
C LEU A 176 6.65 -6.96 14.93
N LYS A 177 7.62 -6.21 14.39
CA LYS A 177 8.55 -5.39 15.19
C LYS A 177 7.79 -4.39 16.07
N GLU A 178 6.85 -3.65 15.50
CA GLU A 178 6.03 -2.68 16.21
C GLU A 178 5.09 -3.35 17.23
N TRP A 179 4.55 -4.52 16.91
CA TRP A 179 3.72 -5.30 17.81
C TRP A 179 4.50 -5.75 19.05
N PHE A 180 5.71 -6.31 18.86
CA PHE A 180 6.56 -6.70 19.98
C PHE A 180 6.97 -5.50 20.85
N ALA A 181 7.37 -4.39 20.23
CA ALA A 181 7.73 -3.17 20.95
C ALA A 181 6.58 -2.63 21.83
N MET A 182 5.32 -2.76 21.37
CA MET A 182 4.15 -2.41 22.18
C MET A 182 3.85 -3.47 23.25
N PHE A 183 3.91 -4.75 22.89
CA PHE A 183 3.67 -5.88 23.81
C PHE A 183 4.58 -5.81 25.04
N GLU A 184 5.87 -5.53 24.85
CA GLU A 184 6.86 -5.41 25.93
C GLU A 184 6.55 -4.28 26.92
N ARG A 185 5.75 -3.30 26.52
CA ARG A 185 5.35 -2.15 27.34
C ARG A 185 4.03 -2.37 28.06
N LEU A 186 3.32 -3.47 27.78
CA LEU A 186 2.10 -3.84 28.48
C LEU A 186 2.41 -4.36 29.89
N THR A 187 1.39 -4.36 30.76
CA THR A 187 1.51 -4.97 32.10
C THR A 187 1.65 -6.49 31.99
N ASP A 188 2.31 -7.14 32.95
CA ASP A 188 2.46 -8.60 33.03
C ASP A 188 1.14 -9.36 32.85
N LYS A 189 0.04 -8.85 33.43
CA LYS A 189 -1.29 -9.46 33.28
C LYS A 189 -1.73 -9.52 31.81
N LEU A 190 -1.51 -8.45 31.05
CA LEU A 190 -1.88 -8.38 29.63
C LEU A 190 -0.93 -9.18 28.76
N GLN A 191 0.38 -9.17 29.07
CA GLN A 191 1.35 -10.02 28.39
C GLN A 191 1.02 -11.50 28.54
N ASN A 192 0.56 -11.92 29.73
CA ASN A 192 0.10 -13.29 29.98
C ASN A 192 -1.18 -13.65 29.20
N ILE A 193 -2.07 -12.68 28.94
CA ILE A 193 -3.27 -12.92 28.11
C ILE A 193 -2.88 -13.10 26.65
N LEU A 194 -1.91 -12.32 26.16
CA LEU A 194 -1.46 -12.30 24.77
C LEU A 194 -0.27 -13.26 24.52
N SER A 195 -0.03 -14.24 25.39
CA SER A 195 1.15 -15.11 25.30
C SER A 195 1.11 -16.05 24.09
N GLU A 196 -0.09 -16.47 23.68
CA GLU A 196 -0.29 -17.29 22.48
C GLU A 196 0.04 -16.49 21.22
N ASP A 197 -0.52 -15.28 21.11
CA ASP A 197 -0.21 -14.34 20.02
C ASP A 197 1.29 -14.07 19.94
N LYS A 198 1.95 -13.86 21.09
CA LYS A 198 3.41 -13.70 21.15
C LYS A 198 4.12 -14.90 20.52
N SER A 199 3.74 -16.12 20.88
CA SER A 199 4.37 -17.33 20.34
C SER A 199 4.16 -17.47 18.84
N ASN A 200 2.94 -17.21 18.37
CA ASN A 200 2.59 -17.27 16.95
C ASN A 200 3.36 -16.21 16.14
N HIS A 201 3.43 -14.97 16.65
CA HIS A 201 4.16 -13.87 16.03
C HIS A 201 5.68 -14.10 16.03
N MET A 202 6.25 -14.75 17.06
CA MET A 202 7.67 -15.10 17.07
C MET A 202 7.99 -16.10 15.95
N ALA A 203 7.15 -17.12 15.77
CA ALA A 203 7.30 -18.09 14.70
C ALA A 203 7.19 -17.43 13.30
N LEU A 204 6.23 -16.51 13.12
CA LEU A 204 6.11 -15.74 11.88
C LEU A 204 7.36 -14.87 11.62
N GLN A 205 7.88 -14.21 12.66
CA GLN A 205 9.07 -13.39 12.52
C GLN A 205 10.29 -14.22 12.09
N GLU A 206 10.47 -15.41 12.64
CA GLU A 206 11.56 -16.32 12.24
C GLU A 206 11.46 -16.74 10.77
N VAL A 207 10.26 -16.98 10.25
CA VAL A 207 10.04 -17.39 8.85
C VAL A 207 10.40 -16.26 7.88
N TYR A 208 9.97 -15.03 8.15
CA TYR A 208 10.04 -13.92 7.17
C TYR A 208 11.20 -12.93 7.38
N SER A 209 12.06 -13.13 8.37
CA SER A 209 13.18 -12.20 8.65
C SER A 209 14.36 -12.29 7.66
N THR A 210 14.33 -13.21 6.69
CA THR A 210 15.49 -13.52 5.83
C THR A 210 15.23 -13.45 4.33
N GLU A 211 14.00 -13.24 3.89
CA GLU A 211 13.65 -13.24 2.47
C GLU A 211 13.66 -11.81 1.90
N GLN A 212 14.59 -11.56 0.99
CA GLN A 212 14.56 -10.38 0.11
C GLN A 212 14.30 -10.88 -1.31
N GLU A 213 13.06 -10.72 -1.76
CA GLU A 213 12.69 -10.94 -3.15
C GLU A 213 12.91 -9.66 -3.98
N GLU A 214 13.11 -9.84 -5.29
CA GLU A 214 13.26 -8.73 -6.23
C GLU A 214 11.93 -7.98 -6.36
N LYS A 215 11.99 -6.66 -6.20
CA LYS A 215 10.81 -5.78 -6.22
C LYS A 215 10.33 -5.57 -7.65
N THR A 216 9.06 -5.79 -7.91
CA THR A 216 8.43 -5.48 -9.19
C THR A 216 8.30 -3.97 -9.40
N PHE A 217 7.96 -3.55 -10.63
CA PHE A 217 7.65 -2.14 -10.92
C PHE A 217 6.48 -1.62 -10.07
N VAL A 218 5.47 -2.44 -9.84
CA VAL A 218 4.33 -2.09 -8.99
C VAL A 218 4.77 -1.87 -7.54
N ASP A 219 5.64 -2.74 -7.01
CA ASP A 219 6.20 -2.60 -5.66
C ASP A 219 6.97 -1.27 -5.53
N GLN A 220 7.79 -0.93 -6.52
CA GLN A 220 8.52 0.35 -6.55
C GLN A 220 7.56 1.55 -6.56
N CYS A 221 6.45 1.48 -7.30
CA CYS A 221 5.43 2.52 -7.27
C CYS A 221 4.79 2.68 -5.89
N ILE A 222 4.51 1.56 -5.20
CA ILE A 222 3.93 1.60 -3.84
C ILE A 222 4.94 2.13 -2.82
N LEU A 223 6.22 1.79 -2.95
CA LEU A 223 7.29 2.38 -2.14
C LEU A 223 7.36 3.90 -2.34
N GLN A 224 7.24 4.38 -3.58
CA GLN A 224 7.18 5.81 -3.88
C GLN A 224 5.95 6.47 -3.24
N VAL A 225 4.79 5.79 -3.19
CA VAL A 225 3.61 6.26 -2.45
C VAL A 225 3.93 6.46 -0.96
N TRP A 226 4.62 5.50 -0.34
CA TRP A 226 5.00 5.59 1.09
C TRP A 226 5.94 6.76 1.36
N ASP A 227 6.95 6.95 0.50
CA ASP A 227 7.89 8.07 0.59
C ASP A 227 7.17 9.42 0.54
N ILE A 228 6.26 9.63 -0.41
CA ILE A 228 5.47 10.88 -0.52
C ILE A 228 4.60 11.11 0.72
N LEU A 229 4.06 10.05 1.31
CA LEU A 229 3.28 10.12 2.55
C LEU A 229 4.14 10.31 3.81
N SER A 230 5.47 10.40 3.63
CA SER A 230 6.48 10.50 4.68
C SER A 230 6.43 9.32 5.65
N ILE A 231 6.24 8.12 5.11
CA ILE A 231 6.33 6.87 5.86
C ILE A 231 7.77 6.38 5.71
N ASP A 232 8.52 6.38 6.82
CA ASP A 232 9.93 5.99 6.81
C ASP A 232 10.09 4.48 6.62
N VAL A 233 10.44 4.09 5.39
CA VAL A 233 10.71 2.70 5.01
C VAL A 233 12.13 2.26 5.42
N MET A 234 13.04 3.19 5.71
CA MET A 234 14.41 2.88 6.14
C MET A 234 14.46 2.30 7.56
N ALA A 235 13.48 2.61 8.40
CA ALA A 235 13.30 1.98 9.71
C ALA A 235 13.01 0.46 9.61
N ILE A 236 12.63 -0.03 8.42
CA ILE A 236 12.21 -1.41 8.16
C ILE A 236 13.40 -2.33 7.84
N GLY A 237 14.56 -1.77 7.48
CA GLY A 237 15.75 -2.52 7.06
C GLY A 237 15.86 -2.73 5.55
N LEU A 238 15.24 -1.84 4.76
CA LEU A 238 15.48 -1.78 3.31
C LEU A 238 16.73 -0.92 3.06
N ASP A 239 17.76 -1.51 2.46
CA ASP A 239 19.03 -0.84 2.20
C ASP A 239 18.84 0.36 1.26
N LYS A 240 19.67 1.40 1.46
CA LYS A 240 19.60 2.68 0.74
C LYS A 240 19.76 2.57 -0.78
N ASP A 241 20.22 1.43 -1.28
CA ASP A 241 20.47 1.20 -2.70
C ASP A 241 19.19 0.84 -3.49
N ASP A 242 18.07 0.58 -2.80
CA ASP A 242 16.77 0.23 -3.43
C ASP A 242 15.86 1.45 -3.71
N PHE A 243 16.26 2.65 -3.27
CA PHE A 243 15.50 3.88 -3.49
C PHE A 243 16.28 4.83 -4.41
N PRO A 244 15.71 5.28 -5.54
CA PRO A 244 16.28 6.42 -6.25
C PRO A 244 16.25 7.62 -5.29
N ALA A 245 17.40 8.29 -5.15
CA ALA A 245 17.55 9.42 -4.24
C ALA A 245 16.40 10.44 -4.43
N PRO A 246 15.84 11.00 -3.35
CA PRO A 246 14.74 11.93 -3.46
C PRO A 246 15.16 13.14 -4.32
N PRO A 247 14.31 13.59 -5.25
CA PRO A 247 14.61 14.78 -6.03
C PRO A 247 14.74 15.96 -5.06
N ALA A 248 15.80 16.74 -5.22
CA ALA A 248 15.98 17.96 -4.43
C ALA A 248 14.75 18.87 -4.64
N PHE A 249 13.98 19.11 -3.58
CA PHE A 249 12.89 20.07 -3.62
C PHE A 249 13.40 21.42 -4.14
N PRO A 250 12.75 22.05 -5.14
CA PRO A 250 13.07 23.43 -5.49
C PRO A 250 12.72 24.30 -4.28
N SER A 251 13.74 24.94 -3.70
CA SER A 251 13.56 25.84 -2.56
C SER A 251 12.63 27.00 -2.94
N PRO A 252 11.57 27.27 -2.17
CA PRO A 252 10.81 28.51 -2.30
C PRO A 252 11.59 29.61 -1.55
N PHE A 253 11.81 30.77 -2.17
CA PHE A 253 12.68 31.88 -1.72
C PHE A 253 14.18 31.57 -1.88
N GLY A 254 15.02 32.30 -2.61
CA GLY A 254 15.03 33.60 -3.28
C GLY A 254 16.53 33.93 -3.44
N THR A 255 17.02 34.50 -4.54
CA THR A 255 17.22 35.95 -4.64
C THR A 255 17.77 36.31 -6.01
N ASN A 256 17.22 37.41 -6.56
CA ASN A 256 17.89 38.25 -7.55
C ASN A 256 19.29 38.64 -7.06
N GLY A 257 20.26 38.68 -7.98
CA GLY A 257 21.56 39.31 -7.74
C GLY A 257 22.45 39.27 -8.97
N SER A 258 22.48 40.38 -9.70
CA SER A 258 23.33 40.65 -10.86
C SER A 258 24.82 40.47 -10.59
N PHE A 259 25.57 40.07 -11.63
CA PHE A 259 26.73 40.81 -12.16
C PHE A 259 26.77 40.65 -13.68
#